data_AF-A0A2D6A1I0-F1
#
_entry.id   AF-A0A2D6A1I0-F1
#
_cell.length_a   1.000
_cell.length_b   1.000
_cell.length_c   1.000
_cell.angle_alpha   90.00
_cell.angle_beta   90.00
_cell.angle_gamma   90.00
#
_symmetry.space_group_name_H-M   'P 1'
#
loop_
_entity.id
_entity.type
_entity.pdbx_description
1 polymer ?
#
loop_
_entity_poly.entity_id
_entity_poly.type
_entity_poly.pdbx_seq_one_letter_code
_entity_poly.pdbx_strand_id
1 'polypeptide(L)'
;MACGSWFVDGRSRMKSTTTTRPDRSSTNWTTTARSRRSSTGQVPGSRRVRVLLALGSNLAGRRRALERAIELLVAGGLRLLERSPVIETEALGGDPDRPYLNMVIIVDAPPDPWALLDLAKSIECDLGRDLMAPRNAPRVIDIDLLECAGVTMRSARLTLPHPRARGRHFVEAALEALRQGERQGERQGERQAEREPEREQA
;
A
#
# COMPACT_ATOMS: atom_id res chain seq x y z
N MET A 1 -13.12 17.20 6.34
CA MET A 1 -11.91 18.05 6.45
C MET A 1 -11.03 17.70 5.26
N ALA A 2 -11.01 18.56 4.25
CA ALA A 2 -10.28 18.31 3.00
C ALA A 2 -8.86 18.86 3.13
N CYS A 3 -7.86 18.03 2.82
CA CYS A 3 -6.46 18.41 2.85
C CYS A 3 -6.15 19.28 1.62
N GLY A 4 -5.74 20.52 1.89
CA GLY A 4 -5.57 21.57 0.90
C GLY A 4 -4.40 21.35 -0.06
N SER A 5 -4.67 21.68 -1.31
CA SER A 5 -3.71 21.84 -2.40
C SER A 5 -2.67 22.93 -2.06
N TRP A 6 -1.40 22.60 -2.26
CA TRP A 6 -0.29 23.54 -2.20
C TRP A 6 -0.01 24.08 -3.60
N PHE A 7 -0.30 25.37 -3.82
CA PHE A 7 0.28 26.11 -4.94
C PHE A 7 0.82 27.44 -4.41
N VAL A 8 2.11 27.65 -4.65
CA VAL A 8 2.86 28.85 -4.29
C VAL A 8 2.41 29.98 -5.22
N ASP A 9 2.09 31.15 -4.68
CA ASP A 9 1.90 32.32 -5.52
C ASP A 9 2.77 33.47 -5.04
N GLY A 10 3.52 33.98 -6.00
CA GLY A 10 4.46 35.07 -5.87
C GLY A 10 4.57 35.73 -7.23
N ARG A 11 3.82 36.83 -7.40
CA ARG A 11 4.32 38.10 -7.97
C ARG A 11 3.22 39.14 -8.18
N SER A 12 3.56 40.35 -7.76
CA SER A 12 3.45 41.62 -8.48
C SER A 12 2.10 42.11 -9.04
N ARG A 13 1.76 43.28 -8.52
CA ARG A 13 0.86 44.33 -9.01
C ARG A 13 1.23 44.77 -10.44
N MET A 14 0.28 44.88 -11.38
CA MET A 14 0.22 45.94 -12.42
C MET A 14 -1.06 45.89 -13.30
N LYS A 15 -1.86 46.95 -13.11
CA LYS A 15 -2.76 47.75 -13.99
C LYS A 15 -3.14 47.31 -15.43
N SER A 16 -4.47 47.29 -15.65
CA SER A 16 -5.30 47.90 -16.74
C SER A 16 -4.95 47.72 -18.24
N THR A 17 -5.89 47.25 -19.08
CA THR A 17 -6.74 48.04 -20.03
C THR A 17 -7.44 47.15 -21.09
N THR A 18 -8.72 47.51 -21.32
CA THR A 18 -9.71 47.32 -22.40
C THR A 18 -9.27 47.02 -23.86
N THR A 19 -10.03 46.12 -24.51
CA THR A 19 -10.46 46.04 -25.94
C THR A 19 -9.44 45.88 -27.09
N THR A 20 -9.61 44.83 -27.90
CA THR A 20 -9.96 44.85 -29.35
C THR A 20 -9.75 43.46 -30.00
N ARG A 21 -10.74 42.97 -30.76
CA ARG A 21 -10.61 41.84 -31.71
C ARG A 21 -10.13 42.36 -33.08
N PRO A 22 -9.29 41.58 -33.78
CA PRO A 22 -9.49 41.32 -35.21
C PRO A 22 -9.43 39.80 -35.48
N ASP A 23 -10.41 39.24 -36.18
CA ASP A 23 -10.47 39.01 -37.63
C ASP A 23 -9.63 37.82 -38.12
N ARG A 24 -10.32 36.98 -38.90
CA ARG A 24 -9.89 35.72 -39.53
C ARG A 24 -8.98 36.01 -40.72
N SER A 25 -7.92 35.24 -40.88
CA SER A 25 -7.57 34.72 -42.21
C SER A 25 -6.53 33.60 -42.14
N SER A 26 -6.93 32.48 -42.75
CA SER A 26 -6.12 31.53 -43.54
C SER A 26 -4.64 31.34 -43.18
N THR A 27 -4.28 30.14 -42.74
CA THR A 27 -3.17 29.41 -43.36
C THR A 27 -3.41 27.90 -43.25
N ASN A 28 -3.52 27.26 -44.40
CA ASN A 28 -3.75 25.82 -44.55
C ASN A 28 -2.42 25.09 -44.46
N TRP A 29 -2.24 24.20 -43.50
CA TRP A 29 -1.11 23.26 -43.48
C TRP A 29 -1.68 21.85 -43.68
N THR A 30 -1.53 21.32 -44.90
CA THR A 30 -1.64 19.89 -45.17
C THR A 30 -0.33 19.21 -44.83
N THR A 31 -0.32 18.33 -43.83
CA THR A 31 0.63 17.21 -43.79
C THR A 31 -0.06 15.95 -43.26
N THR A 32 -0.04 14.95 -44.13
CA THR A 32 -0.42 13.55 -43.96
C THR A 32 0.14 12.92 -42.69
N ALA A 33 -0.71 12.29 -41.87
CA ALA A 33 -0.31 11.22 -40.96
C ALA A 33 -1.47 10.25 -40.73
N ARG A 34 -1.57 9.30 -41.65
CA ARG A 34 -1.98 7.89 -41.50
C ARG A 34 -2.44 7.49 -40.09
N SER A 35 -3.71 7.08 -40.03
CA SER A 35 -4.24 5.95 -39.25
C SER A 35 -3.24 5.27 -38.31
N ARG A 36 -3.54 5.30 -37.01
CA ARG A 36 -3.52 4.06 -36.22
C ARG A 36 -4.64 4.09 -35.19
N ARG A 37 -5.51 3.10 -35.37
CA ARG A 37 -6.64 2.72 -34.53
C ARG A 37 -6.26 2.82 -33.06
N SER A 38 -7.16 3.40 -32.28
CA SER A 38 -7.25 3.27 -30.84
C SER A 38 -7.38 1.79 -30.51
N SER A 39 -6.25 1.10 -30.35
CA SER A 39 -6.23 -0.18 -29.64
C SER A 39 -6.51 0.16 -28.18
N THR A 40 -7.73 -0.14 -27.76
CA THR A 40 -8.07 -0.60 -26.42
C THR A 40 -6.83 -0.87 -25.59
N GLY A 41 -6.64 -0.07 -24.54
CA GLY A 41 -5.56 -0.22 -23.56
C GLY A 41 -5.71 -1.54 -22.81
N GLN A 42 -5.34 -2.61 -23.48
CA GLN A 42 -5.11 -3.90 -22.88
C GLN A 42 -3.74 -3.78 -22.20
N VAL A 43 -3.76 -3.50 -20.90
CA VAL A 43 -2.54 -3.51 -20.08
C VAL A 43 -1.96 -4.93 -20.20
N PRO A 44 -0.79 -5.12 -20.83
CA PRO A 44 -0.21 -6.45 -20.98
C PRO A 44 0.00 -7.02 -19.58
N GLY A 45 -0.45 -8.26 -19.36
CA GLY A 45 -0.55 -8.93 -18.05
C GLY A 45 0.43 -8.37 -17.01
N SER A 46 -0.08 -7.50 -16.14
CA SER A 46 0.74 -6.81 -15.14
C SER A 46 1.37 -7.87 -14.25
N ARG A 47 2.69 -8.07 -14.38
CA ARG A 47 3.44 -8.98 -13.52
C ARG A 47 3.25 -8.52 -12.07
N ARG A 48 2.36 -9.16 -11.33
CA ARG A 48 2.18 -8.89 -9.90
C ARG A 48 3.26 -9.62 -9.11
N VAL A 49 3.62 -9.06 -7.96
CA VAL A 49 4.68 -9.55 -7.08
C VAL A 49 4.17 -9.66 -5.65
N ARG A 50 4.74 -10.62 -4.90
CA ARG A 50 4.51 -10.76 -3.46
C ARG A 50 5.14 -9.57 -2.73
N VAL A 51 4.34 -8.92 -1.90
CA VAL A 51 4.75 -7.77 -1.09
C VAL A 51 4.42 -8.06 0.36
N LEU A 52 5.37 -7.75 1.25
CA LEU A 52 5.23 -7.89 2.69
C LEU A 52 5.02 -6.52 3.31
N LEU A 53 3.90 -6.35 4.02
CA LEU A 53 3.54 -5.11 4.71
C LEU A 53 3.41 -5.37 6.21
N ALA A 54 3.96 -4.48 7.03
CA ALA A 54 3.68 -4.43 8.46
C ALA A 54 2.67 -3.32 8.76
N LEU A 55 1.67 -3.64 9.58
CA LEU A 55 0.66 -2.71 10.06
C LEU A 55 0.78 -2.55 11.56
N GLY A 56 0.64 -1.32 12.06
CA GLY A 56 0.71 -1.03 13.50
C GLY A 56 -0.26 0.07 13.93
N SER A 57 -0.92 -0.09 15.07
CA SER A 57 -1.86 0.92 15.62
C SER A 57 -1.82 0.97 17.15
N ASN A 58 -1.75 2.17 17.74
CA ASN A 58 -1.74 2.35 19.20
C ASN A 58 -2.77 3.38 19.73
N LEU A 59 -3.70 3.84 18.89
CA LEU A 59 -4.79 4.74 19.31
C LEU A 59 -6.13 3.99 19.41
N ALA A 60 -7.13 4.61 20.03
CA ALA A 60 -8.45 4.00 20.23
C ALA A 60 -9.01 3.37 18.93
N GLY A 61 -9.58 2.17 19.04
CA GLY A 61 -10.05 1.43 17.87
C GLY A 61 -8.95 0.70 17.09
N ARG A 62 -7.79 0.41 17.71
CA ARG A 62 -6.61 -0.27 17.12
C ARG A 62 -6.97 -1.39 16.13
N ARG A 63 -7.81 -2.34 16.56
CA ARG A 63 -8.21 -3.49 15.72
C ARG A 63 -9.03 -3.08 14.50
N ARG A 64 -9.95 -2.12 14.66
CA ARG A 64 -10.74 -1.57 13.55
C ARG A 64 -9.85 -0.81 12.56
N ALA A 65 -8.84 -0.10 13.04
CA ALA A 65 -7.88 0.59 12.19
C ALA A 65 -7.07 -0.39 11.32
N LEU A 66 -6.62 -1.51 11.90
CA LEU A 66 -5.92 -2.57 11.16
C LEU A 66 -6.82 -3.17 10.06
N GLU A 67 -8.05 -3.57 10.40
CA GLU A 67 -8.98 -4.14 9.41
C GLU A 67 -9.33 -3.12 8.31
N ARG A 68 -9.57 -1.86 8.68
CA ARG A 68 -9.88 -0.81 7.70
C ARG A 68 -8.70 -0.53 6.76
N ALA A 69 -7.47 -0.58 7.27
CA ALA A 69 -6.29 -0.42 6.44
C ALA A 69 -6.19 -1.56 5.41
N ILE A 70 -6.48 -2.81 5.78
CA ILE A 70 -6.54 -3.94 4.84
C ILE A 70 -7.62 -3.70 3.77
N GLU A 71 -8.83 -3.31 4.17
CA GLU A 71 -9.92 -3.00 3.24
C GLU A 71 -9.52 -1.94 2.20
N LEU A 72 -8.86 -0.87 2.66
CA LEU A 72 -8.40 0.22 1.79
C LEU A 72 -7.24 -0.21 0.88
N LEU A 73 -6.32 -1.05 1.36
CA LEU A 73 -5.25 -1.62 0.54
C LEU A 73 -5.84 -2.48 -0.59
N VAL A 74 -6.83 -3.33 -0.26
CA VAL A 74 -7.52 -4.17 -1.25
C VAL A 74 -8.30 -3.31 -2.25
N ALA A 75 -9.03 -2.29 -1.77
CA ALA A 75 -9.70 -1.33 -2.65
C ALA A 75 -8.72 -0.55 -3.55
N GLY A 76 -7.49 -0.34 -3.09
CA GLY A 76 -6.37 0.24 -3.85
C GLY A 76 -5.75 -0.69 -4.89
N GLY A 77 -6.30 -1.90 -5.10
CA GLY A 77 -5.89 -2.82 -6.16
C GLY A 77 -4.91 -3.92 -5.73
N LEU A 78 -4.56 -3.99 -4.44
CA LEU A 78 -3.79 -5.10 -3.88
C LEU A 78 -4.71 -6.31 -3.67
N ARG A 79 -4.15 -7.50 -3.76
CA ARG A 79 -4.87 -8.74 -3.42
C ARG A 79 -4.27 -9.31 -2.16
N LEU A 80 -5.05 -9.39 -1.08
CA LEU A 80 -4.62 -10.05 0.15
C LEU A 80 -4.42 -11.55 -0.11
N LEU A 81 -3.22 -12.06 0.21
CA LEU A 81 -2.91 -13.48 0.16
C LEU A 81 -3.02 -14.09 1.56
N GLU A 82 -2.37 -13.47 2.54
CA GLU A 82 -2.28 -13.98 3.91
C GLU A 82 -2.20 -12.83 4.92
N ARG A 83 -2.60 -13.11 6.17
CA ARG A 83 -2.46 -12.21 7.31
C ARG A 83 -1.99 -12.97 8.54
N SER A 84 -1.07 -12.38 9.30
CA SER A 84 -0.64 -12.94 10.57
C SER A 84 -1.72 -12.74 11.65
N PRO A 85 -1.62 -13.45 12.79
CA PRO A 85 -2.29 -13.04 14.01
C PRO A 85 -1.94 -11.60 14.39
N VAL A 86 -2.83 -10.94 15.13
CA VAL A 86 -2.55 -9.65 15.75
C VAL A 86 -1.65 -9.87 16.96
N ILE A 87 -0.55 -9.15 17.03
CA ILE A 87 0.43 -9.22 18.12
C ILE A 87 0.44 -7.88 18.86
N GLU A 88 0.23 -7.91 20.16
CA GLU A 88 0.37 -6.73 21.02
C GLU A 88 1.83 -6.57 21.46
N THR A 89 2.38 -5.36 21.32
CA THR A 89 3.75 -5.05 21.74
C THR A 89 3.83 -3.69 22.42
N GLU A 90 4.80 -3.54 23.31
CA GLU A 90 5.15 -2.24 23.89
C GLU A 90 5.63 -1.25 22.82
N ALA A 91 5.40 0.03 23.06
CA ALA A 91 5.86 1.11 22.20
C ALA A 91 7.38 1.33 22.36
N LEU A 92 8.17 0.97 21.35
CA LEU A 92 9.62 1.25 21.37
C LEU A 92 9.88 2.77 21.36
N GLY A 93 10.30 3.31 22.51
CA GLY A 93 10.58 4.74 22.68
C GLY A 93 9.32 5.62 22.63
N GLY A 94 8.16 5.05 22.93
CA GLY A 94 6.88 5.75 23.04
C GLY A 94 6.27 5.65 24.44
N ASP A 95 5.00 6.01 24.54
CA ASP A 95 4.21 5.94 25.78
C ASP A 95 3.99 4.47 26.21
N PRO A 96 4.51 4.01 27.36
CA PRO A 96 4.34 2.63 27.83
C PRO A 96 2.87 2.28 28.11
N ASP A 97 2.02 3.26 28.40
CA ASP A 97 0.58 3.04 28.66
C ASP A 97 -0.22 2.83 27.37
N ARG A 98 0.43 2.85 26.20
CA ARG A 98 -0.20 2.73 24.88
C ARG A 98 0.47 1.67 24.01
N PRO A 99 0.23 0.37 24.30
CA PRO A 99 0.76 -0.71 23.47
C PRO A 99 0.24 -0.65 22.03
N TYR A 100 1.07 -1.12 21.10
CA TYR A 100 0.72 -1.26 19.69
C TYR A 100 0.06 -2.62 19.45
N LEU A 101 -0.99 -2.64 18.64
CA LEU A 101 -1.38 -3.83 17.91
C LEU A 101 -0.65 -3.83 16.57
N ASN A 102 0.12 -4.88 16.30
CA ASN A 102 0.85 -5.06 15.06
C ASN A 102 0.40 -6.33 14.33
N MET A 103 0.51 -6.34 13.02
CA MET A 103 0.37 -7.53 12.20
C MET A 103 1.21 -7.41 10.93
N VAL A 104 1.46 -8.54 10.28
CA VAL A 104 2.07 -8.60 8.96
C VAL A 104 1.07 -9.19 7.99
N ILE A 105 0.97 -8.61 6.81
CA ILE A 105 0.18 -9.14 5.71
C ILE A 105 1.06 -9.37 4.50
N ILE A 106 0.63 -10.35 3.70
CA ILE A 106 1.21 -10.69 2.43
C ILE A 106 0.18 -10.37 1.37
N VAL A 107 0.57 -9.56 0.40
CA VAL A 107 -0.29 -9.13 -0.70
C VAL A 107 0.36 -9.39 -2.04
N ASP A 108 -0.47 -9.54 -3.06
CA ASP A 108 -0.06 -9.57 -4.45
C ASP A 108 -0.39 -8.23 -5.11
N ALA A 109 0.64 -7.54 -5.58
CA ALA A 109 0.54 -6.14 -6.00
C ALA A 109 1.35 -5.84 -7.26
N PRO A 110 1.07 -4.73 -7.97
CA PRO A 110 1.95 -4.26 -9.04
C PRO A 110 3.40 -4.05 -8.54
N PRO A 111 4.41 -4.27 -9.39
CA PRO A 111 5.81 -4.28 -8.99
C PRO A 111 6.42 -2.87 -8.90
N ASP A 112 5.62 -1.88 -8.48
CA ASP A 112 6.04 -0.49 -8.35
C ASP A 112 6.10 -0.09 -6.86
N PRO A 113 7.30 -0.11 -6.23
CA PRO A 113 7.47 0.25 -4.83
C PRO A 113 7.03 1.67 -4.49
N TRP A 114 7.12 2.60 -5.45
CA TRP A 114 6.75 4.00 -5.21
C TRP A 114 5.24 4.15 -5.15
N ALA A 115 4.53 3.55 -6.10
CA ALA A 115 3.07 3.50 -6.06
C ALA A 115 2.55 2.80 -4.80
N LEU A 116 3.21 1.72 -4.35
CA LEU A 116 2.87 1.04 -3.11
C LEU A 116 3.09 1.90 -1.86
N LEU A 117 4.21 2.63 -1.83
CA LEU A 117 4.51 3.56 -0.74
C LEU A 117 3.48 4.71 -0.70
N ASP A 118 3.19 5.31 -1.85
CA ASP A 118 2.25 6.43 -1.94
C ASP A 118 0.83 5.98 -1.56
N LEU A 119 0.41 4.78 -1.96
CA LEU A 119 -0.85 4.16 -1.51
C LEU A 119 -0.87 3.99 0.02
N ALA A 120 0.19 3.42 0.60
CA ALA A 120 0.28 3.24 2.04
C ALA A 120 0.18 4.58 2.81
N LYS A 121 0.87 5.62 2.34
CA LYS A 121 0.82 6.96 2.96
C LYS A 121 -0.50 7.68 2.75
N SER A 122 -1.19 7.48 1.62
CA SER A 122 -2.56 7.96 1.42
C SER A 122 -3.51 7.33 2.45
N ILE A 123 -3.45 6.02 2.62
CA ILE A 123 -4.31 5.29 3.56
C ILE A 123 -4.06 5.74 5.01
N GLU A 124 -2.80 5.95 5.38
CA GLU A 124 -2.46 6.52 6.68
C GLU A 124 -3.15 7.87 6.91
N CYS A 125 -3.12 8.76 5.92
CA CYS A 125 -3.80 10.07 5.98
C CYS A 125 -5.32 9.93 6.07
N ASP A 126 -5.91 9.06 5.25
CA ASP A 126 -7.36 8.83 5.21
C ASP A 126 -7.91 8.30 6.53
N LEU A 127 -7.08 7.55 7.27
CA LEU A 127 -7.39 7.04 8.61
C LEU A 127 -7.04 8.02 9.73
N GLY A 128 -6.64 9.25 9.39
CA GLY A 128 -6.44 10.34 10.34
C GLY A 128 -5.04 10.43 10.93
N ARG A 129 -4.02 9.86 10.26
CA ARG A 129 -2.63 10.13 10.63
C ARG A 129 -2.23 11.54 10.21
N ASP A 130 -1.74 12.32 11.15
CA ASP A 130 -1.02 13.55 10.85
C ASP A 130 0.42 13.21 10.46
N LEU A 131 0.77 13.44 9.19
CA LEU A 131 2.13 13.23 8.67
C LEU A 131 3.14 14.26 9.20
N MET A 132 2.68 15.37 9.79
CA MET A 132 3.53 16.41 10.38
C MET A 132 3.82 16.19 11.87
N ALA A 133 3.23 15.15 12.46
CA ALA A 133 3.43 14.83 13.87
C ALA A 133 4.90 14.45 14.16
N PRO A 134 5.39 14.72 15.40
CA PRO A 134 6.73 14.33 15.81
C PRO A 134 7.03 12.85 15.58
N ARG A 135 8.30 12.53 15.37
CA ARG A 135 8.75 11.14 15.27
C ARG A 135 8.32 10.36 16.53
N ASN A 136 7.73 9.19 16.34
CA ASN A 136 7.15 8.33 17.39
C ASN A 136 5.87 8.85 18.06
N ALA A 137 5.20 9.85 17.49
CA ALA A 137 3.86 10.22 17.96
C ALA A 137 2.88 9.02 17.87
N PRO A 138 1.91 8.92 18.80
CA PRO A 138 0.81 7.97 18.70
C PRO A 138 0.10 8.10 17.36
N ARG A 139 -0.25 6.97 16.75
CA ARG A 139 -0.78 6.91 15.39
C ARG A 139 -1.95 5.97 15.27
N VAL A 140 -2.95 6.40 14.50
CA VAL A 140 -4.15 5.60 14.21
C VAL A 140 -3.74 4.36 13.42
N ILE A 141 -2.83 4.52 12.47
CA ILE A 141 -2.27 3.42 11.69
C ILE A 141 -0.87 3.77 11.17
N ASP A 142 -0.04 2.74 11.04
CA ASP A 142 1.28 2.74 10.42
C ASP A 142 1.31 1.61 9.42
N ILE A 143 1.72 1.88 8.19
CA ILE A 143 1.87 0.88 7.14
C ILE A 143 3.31 0.98 6.63
N ASP A 144 4.12 0.00 7.02
CA ASP A 144 5.52 -0.13 6.64
C ASP A 144 5.65 -1.15 5.50
N LEU A 145 6.23 -0.72 4.37
CA LEU A 145 6.61 -1.62 3.27
C LEU A 145 7.90 -2.35 3.64
N LEU A 146 7.80 -3.64 3.99
CA LEU A 146 8.94 -4.44 4.45
C LEU A 146 9.74 -5.01 3.28
N GLU A 147 9.05 -5.68 2.34
CA GLU A 147 9.68 -6.36 1.22
C GLU A 147 8.80 -6.27 -0.02
N CYS A 148 9.42 -6.16 -1.19
CA CYS A 148 8.76 -6.27 -2.49
C CYS A 148 9.57 -7.25 -3.34
N ALA A 149 8.96 -8.38 -3.73
CA ALA A 149 9.68 -9.49 -4.32
C ALA A 149 10.40 -9.08 -5.61
N GLY A 150 11.70 -9.36 -5.67
CA GLY A 150 12.55 -9.00 -6.81
C GLY A 150 12.97 -7.53 -6.86
N VAL A 151 12.71 -6.74 -5.80
CA VAL A 151 13.12 -5.33 -5.73
C VAL A 151 14.09 -5.11 -4.57
N THR A 152 15.26 -4.55 -4.90
CA THR A 152 16.21 -3.98 -3.94
C THR A 152 16.39 -2.51 -4.26
N MET A 153 16.18 -1.64 -3.26
CA MET A 153 16.27 -0.20 -3.46
C MET A 153 16.78 0.49 -2.19
N ARG A 154 17.51 1.58 -2.37
CA ARG A 154 17.91 2.46 -1.28
C ARG A 154 17.78 3.91 -1.73
N SER A 155 16.98 4.67 -1.01
CA SER A 155 16.77 6.10 -1.24
C SER A 155 16.58 6.81 0.10
N ALA A 156 16.49 8.14 0.08
CA ALA A 156 16.18 8.92 1.27
C ALA A 156 14.76 8.63 1.83
N ARG A 157 13.82 8.20 0.97
CA ARG A 157 12.41 7.98 1.34
C ARG A 157 12.06 6.51 1.61
N LEU A 158 12.73 5.58 0.92
CA LEU A 158 12.41 4.15 0.95
C LEU A 158 13.67 3.30 0.77
N THR A 159 13.82 2.29 1.62
CA THR A 159 14.86 1.26 1.52
C THR A 159 14.18 -0.12 1.56
N LEU A 160 14.47 -0.96 0.58
CA LEU A 160 13.94 -2.32 0.42
C LEU A 160 15.08 -3.32 0.17
N PRO A 161 15.07 -4.49 0.84
CA PRO A 161 14.25 -4.84 2.01
C PRO A 161 14.42 -3.85 3.17
N HIS A 162 13.37 -3.65 3.96
CA HIS A 162 13.38 -2.65 5.02
C HIS A 162 14.46 -3.01 6.07
N PRO A 163 15.41 -2.11 6.38
CA PRO A 163 16.58 -2.46 7.18
C PRO A 163 16.22 -2.84 8.61
N ARG A 164 15.09 -2.35 9.13
CA ARG A 164 14.58 -2.68 10.47
C ARG A 164 13.59 -3.84 10.49
N ALA A 165 13.34 -4.52 9.37
CA ALA A 165 12.50 -5.71 9.36
C ALA A 165 13.15 -6.85 10.17
N ARG A 166 14.46 -7.08 9.95
CA ARG A 166 15.28 -8.13 10.58
C ARG A 166 15.77 -7.80 12.00
N GLY A 167 14.87 -7.39 12.87
CA GLY A 167 15.21 -7.04 14.25
C GLY A 167 14.05 -6.47 15.07
N ARG A 168 12.86 -6.39 14.46
CA ARG A 168 11.62 -6.16 15.19
C ARG A 168 11.03 -7.53 15.51
N HIS A 169 11.05 -7.90 16.80
CA HIS A 169 10.56 -9.19 17.29
C HIS A 169 9.14 -9.53 16.78
N PHE A 170 8.25 -8.53 16.67
CA PHE A 170 6.89 -8.76 16.16
C PHE A 170 6.85 -9.16 14.69
N VAL A 171 7.77 -8.65 13.86
CA VAL A 171 7.84 -9.01 12.44
C VAL A 171 8.27 -10.46 12.31
N GLU A 172 9.28 -10.87 13.08
CA GLU A 172 9.76 -12.25 13.11
C GLU A 172 8.69 -13.22 13.64
N ALA A 173 8.05 -12.86 14.75
CA ALA A 173 6.96 -13.65 15.32
C ALA A 173 5.76 -13.78 14.35
N ALA A 174 5.40 -12.70 13.65
CA ALA A 174 4.32 -12.71 12.66
C ALA A 174 4.67 -13.57 11.44
N LEU A 175 5.90 -13.49 10.94
CA LEU A 175 6.39 -14.33 9.85
C LEU A 175 6.45 -15.81 10.23
N GLU A 176 6.86 -16.11 11.46
CA GLU A 176 6.89 -17.47 11.97
C GLU A 176 5.47 -18.06 12.10
N ALA A 177 4.51 -17.27 12.59
CA ALA A 177 3.12 -17.68 12.65
C ALA A 177 2.53 -18.00 11.25
N LEU A 178 2.88 -17.21 10.23
CA LEU A 178 2.46 -17.48 8.84
C LEU A 178 3.03 -18.81 8.32
N ARG A 179 4.33 -19.06 8.53
CA ARG A 179 4.99 -20.33 8.14
C ARG A 179 4.38 -21.55 8.83
N GLN A 180 3.97 -21.41 10.08
CA GLN A 180 3.32 -22.50 10.81
C GLN A 180 1.91 -22.79 10.29
N GLY A 181 1.18 -21.75 9.88
CA GLY A 181 -0.12 -21.89 9.19
C GLY A 181 0.00 -22.66 7.88
N GLU A 182 1.00 -22.32 7.05
CA GLU A 182 1.29 -23.04 5.79
C GLU A 182 1.50 -24.55 6.04
N ARG A 183 2.35 -24.91 7.00
CA ARG A 183 2.67 -26.31 7.34
C ARG A 183 1.48 -27.11 7.89
N GLN A 184 0.56 -26.45 8.60
CA GLN A 184 -0.64 -27.11 9.12
C GLN A 184 -1.68 -27.36 8.01
N GLY A 185 -1.79 -26.44 7.05
CA GLY A 185 -2.64 -26.60 5.86
C GLY A 185 -2.20 -27.77 4.98
N GLU A 186 -0.89 -27.91 4.72
CA GLU A 186 -0.32 -29.02 3.94
C GLU A 186 -0.60 -30.38 4.59
N ARG A 187 -0.36 -30.50 5.91
CA ARG A 187 -0.61 -31.73 6.67
C ARG A 187 -2.09 -32.12 6.76
N GLN A 188 -3.00 -31.15 6.72
CA GLN A 188 -4.45 -31.41 6.70
C GLN A 188 -4.92 -31.82 5.30
N GLY A 189 -4.35 -31.23 4.25
CA GLY A 189 -4.61 -31.62 2.86
C GLY A 189 -4.18 -33.06 2.56
N GLU A 190 -3.00 -33.47 3.03
CA GLU A 190 -2.52 -34.86 2.91
C GLU A 190 -3.43 -35.85 3.66
N ARG A 191 -3.86 -35.50 4.89
CA ARG A 191 -4.78 -36.35 5.69
C ARG A 191 -6.21 -36.42 5.14
N GLN A 192 -6.65 -35.43 4.38
CA GLN A 192 -7.94 -35.46 3.68
C GLN A 192 -7.86 -36.25 2.38
N ALA A 193 -6.76 -36.14 1.63
CA ALA A 193 -6.51 -36.94 0.43
C ALA A 193 -6.40 -38.45 0.73
N GLU A 194 -5.94 -38.84 1.93
CA GLU A 194 -5.91 -40.24 2.37
C GLU A 194 -7.26 -40.78 2.88
N ARG A 195 -8.30 -39.95 3.02
CA ARG A 195 -9.63 -40.34 3.56
C ARG A 195 -10.72 -40.59 2.51
N GLU A 196 -10.42 -40.46 1.22
CA GLU A 196 -11.28 -40.95 0.14
C GLU A 196 -10.57 -42.06 -0.64
N PRO A 197 -10.90 -43.32 -0.33
CA PRO A 197 -11.64 -44.08 -1.32
C PRO A 197 -12.72 -44.93 -0.63
N GLU A 198 -14.01 -44.67 -0.89
CA GLU A 198 -15.12 -45.65 -0.72
C GLU A 198 -16.49 -44.94 -0.83
N ARG A 199 -16.76 -44.28 -1.96
CA ARG A 199 -18.15 -43.93 -2.33
C ARG A 199 -18.37 -44.01 -3.84
N GLU A 200 -18.15 -45.18 -4.41
CA GLU A 200 -18.72 -45.50 -5.74
C GLU A 200 -18.89 -47.01 -5.86
N GLN A 201 -20.01 -47.51 -5.31
CA GLN A 201 -20.69 -48.75 -5.70
C GLN A 201 -21.91 -48.93 -4.79
N ALA A 202 -23.04 -48.35 -5.21
CA ALA A 202 -24.38 -48.76 -4.81
C ALA A 202 -25.36 -48.41 -5.94
#